data_AF-A0A7X7IUU6-F1
#
_entry.id   AF-A0A7X7IUU6-F1
#
_cell.length_a   1.000
_cell.length_b   1.000
_cell.length_c   1.000
_cell.angle_alpha   90.00
_cell.angle_beta   90.00
_cell.angle_gamma   90.00
#
_symmetry.space_group_name_H-M   'P 1'
#
loop_
_entity.id
_entity.type
_entity.pdbx_description
1 polymer ?
#
loop_
_entity_poly.entity_id
_entity_poly.type
_entity_poly.pdbx_seq_one_letter_code
_entity_poly.pdbx_strand_id
1 'polypeptide(L)'
;MNGKLKQLAAAAAIVALVAACGAQSRALRETRRTRLAHHGASYSADVPPAVTFVTVTLGGFRGMIADLLWLRASRLQEERRYVELVQLSGWITKLEPHMPEVWSFHAWNMAYNISVMMARPEDRWRWVLNGIELLRDEGVPLNPRSAMIHRELGWIFQHKLGMDGDPGHAFYRAEWARQIAAYLGEDGARPDADSLAASELEARFKMDAETMAEIEENFGRIDWRVPMAQSLFWGWKGLAFAD
;
A
#
# COMPACT_ATOMS: atom_id res chain seq x y z
N MET A 1 -48.46 29.00 -0.74
CA MET A 1 -48.00 27.73 -0.13
C MET A 1 -47.24 28.03 1.15
N ASN A 2 -47.72 27.55 2.29
CA ASN A 2 -47.29 27.97 3.64
C ASN A 2 -45.84 27.54 3.93
N GLY A 3 -45.02 28.39 4.57
CA GLY A 3 -43.58 28.16 4.77
C GLY A 3 -43.26 26.86 5.52
N LYS A 4 -44.10 26.50 6.50
CA LYS A 4 -44.02 25.22 7.23
C LYS A 4 -44.26 24.00 6.33
N LEU A 5 -45.15 24.12 5.34
CA LEU A 5 -45.46 23.03 4.41
C LEU A 5 -44.27 22.76 3.47
N LYS A 6 -43.55 23.81 3.05
CA LYS A 6 -42.32 23.68 2.27
C LYS A 6 -41.19 23.01 3.06
N GLN A 7 -41.02 23.38 4.33
CA GLN A 7 -40.02 22.77 5.21
C GLN A 7 -40.30 21.29 5.47
N LEU A 8 -41.56 20.93 5.74
CA LEU A 8 -41.97 19.52 5.92
C LEU A 8 -41.79 18.70 4.64
N ALA A 9 -42.14 19.27 3.48
CA ALA A 9 -41.92 18.60 2.19
C ALA A 9 -40.44 18.39 1.89
N ALA A 10 -39.57 19.37 2.19
CA ALA A 10 -38.13 19.25 2.03
C ALA A 10 -37.54 18.18 2.97
N ALA A 11 -37.95 18.16 4.24
CA ALA A 11 -37.51 17.14 5.20
C ALA A 11 -37.95 15.73 4.76
N ALA A 12 -39.19 15.57 4.32
CA ALA A 12 -39.69 14.29 3.79
C ALA A 12 -38.93 13.84 2.54
N ALA A 13 -38.60 14.77 1.63
CA ALA A 13 -37.80 14.47 0.44
C ALA A 13 -36.38 14.02 0.81
N ILE A 14 -35.73 14.66 1.79
CA ILE A 14 -34.41 14.24 2.28
C ILE A 14 -34.48 12.83 2.87
N VAL A 15 -35.46 12.55 3.73
CA VAL A 15 -35.64 11.22 4.33
C VAL A 15 -35.89 10.16 3.25
N ALA A 16 -36.72 10.46 2.24
CA ALA A 16 -36.97 9.56 1.12
C ALA A 16 -35.70 9.29 0.29
N LEU A 17 -34.90 10.33 0.02
CA LEU A 17 -33.61 10.19 -0.68
C LEU A 17 -32.61 9.35 0.11
N VAL A 18 -32.51 9.56 1.43
CA VAL A 18 -31.64 8.77 2.31
C VAL A 18 -32.09 7.30 2.35
N ALA A 19 -33.41 7.05 2.44
CA ALA A 19 -33.96 5.70 2.42
C ALA A 19 -33.73 5.00 1.08
N ALA A 20 -33.95 5.70 -0.04
CA ALA A 20 -33.69 5.18 -1.38
C ALA A 20 -32.20 4.88 -1.61
N CYS A 21 -31.32 5.78 -1.17
CA CYS A 21 -29.87 5.58 -1.23
C CYS A 21 -29.43 4.38 -0.37
N GLY A 22 -30.03 4.21 0.81
CA GLY A 22 -29.80 3.06 1.68
C GLY A 22 -30.23 1.74 1.04
N ALA A 23 -31.41 1.71 0.40
CA ALA A 23 -31.91 0.53 -0.30
C ALA A 23 -31.04 0.19 -1.53
N GLN A 24 -30.68 1.19 -2.34
CA GLN A 24 -29.80 1.01 -3.50
C GLN A 24 -28.40 0.54 -3.07
N SER A 25 -27.85 1.10 -1.99
CA SER A 25 -26.55 0.68 -1.45
C SER A 25 -26.57 -0.77 -0.98
N ARG A 26 -27.66 -1.25 -0.36
CA ARG A 26 -27.82 -2.66 0.01
C ARG A 26 -27.87 -3.56 -1.23
N ALA A 27 -28.66 -3.21 -2.23
CA ALA A 27 -28.76 -3.97 -3.48
C ALA A 27 -27.40 -4.05 -4.21
N LEU A 28 -26.64 -2.95 -4.25
CA LEU A 28 -25.30 -2.92 -4.82
C LEU A 28 -24.31 -3.76 -4.00
N ARG A 29 -24.36 -3.74 -2.66
CA ARG A 29 -23.53 -4.60 -1.81
C ARG A 29 -23.82 -6.08 -2.04
N GLU A 30 -25.10 -6.45 -2.15
CA GLU A 30 -25.52 -7.82 -2.42
C GLU A 30 -25.09 -8.28 -3.82
N THR A 31 -25.21 -7.40 -4.82
CA THR A 31 -24.71 -7.65 -6.18
C THR A 31 -23.19 -7.82 -6.20
N ARG A 32 -22.42 -7.01 -5.46
CA ARG A 32 -20.96 -7.20 -5.31
C ARG A 32 -20.64 -8.52 -4.62
N ARG A 33 -21.37 -8.87 -3.55
CA ARG A 33 -21.16 -10.11 -2.82
C ARG A 33 -21.42 -11.36 -3.67
N THR A 34 -22.37 -11.29 -4.60
CA THR A 34 -22.81 -12.43 -5.40
C THR A 34 -22.13 -12.52 -6.77
N ARG A 35 -21.97 -11.39 -7.48
CA ARG A 35 -21.39 -11.36 -8.84
C ARG A 35 -19.89 -11.05 -8.89
N LEU A 36 -19.37 -10.33 -7.89
CA LEU A 36 -17.94 -10.01 -7.79
C LEU A 36 -17.21 -10.91 -6.80
N ALA A 37 -17.84 -12.00 -6.33
CA ALA A 37 -17.20 -13.00 -5.47
C ALA A 37 -15.92 -13.59 -6.10
N HIS A 38 -15.82 -13.66 -7.44
CA HIS A 38 -14.62 -14.11 -8.16
C HIS A 38 -13.47 -13.07 -8.16
N HIS A 39 -13.77 -11.78 -7.95
CA HIS A 39 -12.80 -10.67 -7.89
C HIS A 39 -12.70 -10.01 -6.49
N GLY A 40 -13.43 -10.50 -5.49
CA GLY A 40 -13.57 -9.79 -4.22
C GLY A 40 -14.30 -10.60 -3.14
N ALA A 41 -13.64 -11.63 -2.64
CA ALA A 41 -13.91 -12.27 -1.35
C ALA A 41 -12.56 -12.89 -0.92
N SER A 42 -11.86 -12.42 0.11
CA SER A 42 -12.29 -11.85 1.38
C SER A 42 -11.49 -10.57 1.65
N TYR A 43 -12.16 -9.48 2.04
CA TYR A 43 -11.45 -8.45 2.82
C TYR A 43 -10.87 -9.19 4.02
N SER A 44 -9.56 -9.09 4.24
CA SER A 44 -8.94 -9.63 5.44
C SER A 44 -9.75 -9.17 6.65
N ALA A 45 -9.89 -10.05 7.65
CA ALA A 45 -10.67 -9.77 8.85
C ALA A 45 -10.12 -8.57 9.66
N ASP A 46 -8.95 -8.03 9.28
CA ASP A 46 -8.23 -6.94 9.93
C ASP A 46 -8.05 -5.70 9.03
N VAL A 47 -9.14 -5.16 8.46
CA VAL A 47 -9.08 -3.78 7.91
C VAL A 47 -8.77 -2.82 9.06
N PRO A 48 -7.70 -2.00 8.99
CA PRO A 48 -7.31 -1.14 10.09
C PRO A 48 -8.47 -0.26 10.58
N PRO A 49 -8.63 -0.05 11.91
CA PRO A 49 -9.73 0.74 12.46
C PRO A 49 -9.88 2.13 11.84
N ALA A 50 -8.76 2.77 11.47
CA ALA A 50 -8.75 4.07 10.80
C ALA A 50 -9.44 4.03 9.42
N VAL A 51 -9.20 2.98 8.63
CA VAL A 51 -9.82 2.81 7.30
C VAL A 51 -11.32 2.55 7.45
N THR A 52 -11.71 1.72 8.42
CA THR A 52 -13.12 1.46 8.75
C THR A 52 -13.82 2.74 9.21
N PHE A 53 -13.20 3.51 10.11
CA PHE A 53 -13.72 4.79 10.60
C PHE A 53 -13.94 5.77 9.46
N VAL A 54 -12.94 5.97 8.59
CA VAL A 54 -13.01 6.84 7.42
C VAL A 54 -14.12 6.39 6.47
N THR A 55 -14.20 5.09 6.16
CA THR A 55 -15.19 4.53 5.24
C THR A 55 -16.61 4.65 5.77
N VAL A 56 -16.84 4.35 7.05
CA VAL A 56 -18.18 4.41 7.68
C VAL A 56 -18.64 5.86 7.87
N THR A 57 -17.76 6.72 8.38
CA THR A 57 -18.11 8.09 8.74
C THR A 57 -18.33 8.96 7.51
N LEU A 58 -17.46 8.85 6.51
CA LEU A 58 -17.52 9.71 5.32
C LEU A 58 -18.36 9.11 4.20
N GLY A 59 -18.56 7.79 4.19
CA GLY A 59 -19.39 7.11 3.20
C GLY A 59 -19.00 7.49 1.76
N GLY A 60 -19.97 8.02 1.00
CA GLY A 60 -19.76 8.46 -0.38
C GLY A 60 -18.94 9.75 -0.51
N PHE A 61 -18.83 10.58 0.54
CA PHE A 61 -18.07 11.84 0.49
C PHE A 61 -16.55 11.63 0.55
N ARG A 62 -16.08 10.42 0.87
CA ARG A 62 -14.64 10.14 0.98
C ARG A 62 -13.87 10.45 -0.30
N GLY A 63 -14.48 10.23 -1.48
CA GLY A 63 -13.86 10.54 -2.78
C GLY A 63 -13.65 12.04 -2.96
N MET A 64 -14.67 12.86 -2.67
CA MET A 64 -14.55 14.31 -2.75
C MET A 64 -13.49 14.86 -1.79
N ILE A 65 -13.39 14.27 -0.59
CA ILE A 65 -12.36 14.65 0.38
C ILE A 65 -10.97 14.23 -0.14
N ALA A 66 -10.84 13.04 -0.72
CA ALA A 66 -9.61 12.61 -1.35
C ALA A 66 -9.17 13.60 -2.45
N ASP A 67 -10.09 14.01 -3.34
CA ASP A 67 -9.80 15.01 -4.39
C ASP A 67 -9.28 16.34 -3.82
N LEU A 68 -9.89 16.83 -2.73
CA LEU A 68 -9.41 18.04 -2.05
C LEU A 68 -8.02 17.87 -1.44
N LEU A 69 -7.74 16.70 -0.87
CA LEU A 69 -6.42 16.38 -0.35
C LEU A 69 -5.38 16.24 -1.46
N TRP A 70 -5.75 15.69 -2.62
CA TRP A 70 -4.91 15.65 -3.81
C TRP A 70 -4.52 17.06 -4.28
N LEU A 71 -5.48 17.98 -4.40
CA LEU A 71 -5.20 19.38 -4.75
C LEU A 71 -4.24 20.03 -3.75
N ARG A 72 -4.42 19.76 -2.46
CA ARG A 72 -3.52 20.26 -1.41
C ARG A 72 -2.13 19.63 -1.49
N ALA A 73 -2.05 18.32 -1.75
CA ALA A 73 -0.79 17.60 -1.90
C ALA A 73 0.02 18.15 -3.08
N SER A 74 -0.63 18.44 -4.21
CA SER A 74 0.00 19.09 -5.36
C SER A 74 0.61 20.46 -5.00
N ARG A 75 -0.12 21.29 -4.25
CA ARG A 75 0.42 22.57 -3.77
C ARG A 75 1.62 22.38 -2.83
N LEU A 76 1.55 21.44 -1.89
CA LEU A 76 2.68 21.15 -0.99
C LEU A 76 3.91 20.64 -1.74
N GLN A 77 3.71 19.89 -2.83
CA GLN A 77 4.79 19.43 -3.70
C GLN A 77 5.51 20.63 -4.34
N GLU A 78 4.75 21.58 -4.91
CA GLU A 78 5.29 22.81 -5.50
C GLU A 78 6.06 23.65 -4.47
N GLU A 79 5.52 23.75 -3.25
CA GLU A 79 6.13 24.44 -2.10
C GLU A 79 7.32 23.67 -1.50
N ARG A 80 7.64 22.46 -1.98
CA ARG A 80 8.69 21.56 -1.45
C ARG A 80 8.50 21.19 0.02
N ARG A 81 7.25 21.15 0.46
CA ARG A 81 6.80 20.85 1.82
C ARG A 81 6.57 19.35 2.01
N TYR A 82 7.63 18.58 1.83
CA TYR A 82 7.55 17.13 1.69
C TYR A 82 7.05 16.40 2.95
N VAL A 83 7.43 16.88 4.14
CA VAL A 83 6.99 16.27 5.41
C VAL A 83 5.48 16.42 5.60
N GLU A 84 4.89 17.54 5.19
CA GLU A 84 3.43 17.70 5.26
C GLU A 84 2.73 16.95 4.13
N LEU A 85 3.36 16.87 2.95
CA LEU A 85 2.84 16.09 1.83
C LEU A 85 2.70 14.61 2.19
N VAL A 86 3.68 14.01 2.86
CA VAL A 86 3.61 12.58 3.22
C VAL A 86 2.50 12.28 4.20
N GLN A 87 2.18 13.21 5.10
CA GLN A 87 1.03 13.08 5.99
C GLN A 87 -0.28 13.04 5.20
N LEU A 88 -0.43 13.88 4.16
CA LEU A 88 -1.60 13.82 3.29
C LEU A 88 -1.67 12.52 2.49
N SER A 89 -0.52 12.03 2.02
CA SER A 89 -0.43 10.74 1.31
C SER A 89 -0.99 9.59 2.14
N GLY A 90 -0.69 9.57 3.45
CA GLY A 90 -1.23 8.59 4.39
C GLY A 90 -2.75 8.70 4.61
N TRP A 91 -3.33 9.90 4.48
CA TRP A 91 -4.79 10.09 4.54
C TRP A 91 -5.48 9.72 3.24
N ILE A 92 -4.90 10.10 2.10
CA ILE A 92 -5.43 9.80 0.76
C ILE A 92 -5.53 8.28 0.56
N THR A 93 -4.45 7.55 0.85
CA THR A 93 -4.45 6.07 0.81
C THR A 93 -5.52 5.45 1.71
N LYS A 94 -5.79 6.01 2.90
CA LYS A 94 -6.86 5.55 3.80
C LYS A 94 -8.27 5.92 3.32
N LEU A 95 -8.41 6.99 2.52
CA LEU A 95 -9.66 7.38 1.88
C LEU A 95 -9.95 6.51 0.64
N GLU A 96 -8.91 6.05 -0.03
CA GLU A 96 -8.95 5.26 -1.27
C GLU A 96 -8.22 3.90 -1.13
N PRO A 97 -8.55 3.07 -0.11
CA PRO A 97 -7.72 1.94 0.30
C PRO A 97 -7.63 0.79 -0.72
N HIS A 98 -8.61 0.66 -1.60
CA HIS A 98 -8.69 -0.41 -2.59
C HIS A 98 -8.40 0.06 -4.02
N MET A 99 -7.70 1.19 -4.15
CA MET A 99 -7.21 1.71 -5.43
C MET A 99 -5.69 1.55 -5.46
N PRO A 100 -5.17 0.43 -6.00
CA PRO A 100 -3.74 0.14 -6.05
C PRO A 100 -2.88 1.30 -6.60
N GLU A 101 -3.42 2.07 -7.53
CA GLU A 101 -2.74 3.18 -8.20
C GLU A 101 -2.39 4.31 -7.23
N VAL A 102 -3.24 4.56 -6.24
CA VAL A 102 -3.01 5.57 -5.19
C VAL A 102 -1.81 5.16 -4.34
N TRP A 103 -1.74 3.89 -3.95
CA TRP A 103 -0.61 3.35 -3.17
C TRP A 103 0.69 3.41 -3.96
N SER A 104 0.68 2.91 -5.20
CA SER A 104 1.84 2.94 -6.09
C SER A 104 2.32 4.37 -6.35
N PHE A 105 1.41 5.32 -6.61
CA PHE A 105 1.77 6.72 -6.81
C PHE A 105 2.49 7.30 -5.59
N HIS A 106 1.94 7.14 -4.39
CA HIS A 106 2.51 7.77 -3.20
C HIS A 106 3.85 7.14 -2.81
N ALA A 107 3.96 5.82 -2.93
CA ALA A 107 5.22 5.12 -2.71
C ALA A 107 6.29 5.52 -3.73
N TRP A 108 5.92 5.58 -5.01
CA TRP A 108 6.82 6.04 -6.07
C TRP A 108 7.23 7.50 -5.85
N ASN A 109 6.31 8.38 -5.49
CA ASN A 109 6.61 9.78 -5.20
C ASN A 109 7.61 9.93 -4.05
N MET A 110 7.47 9.14 -2.97
CA MET A 110 8.45 9.13 -1.87
C MET A 110 9.80 8.57 -2.33
N ALA A 111 9.79 7.39 -2.94
CA ALA A 111 11.00 6.66 -3.30
C ALA A 111 11.78 7.32 -4.44
N TYR A 112 11.11 8.01 -5.37
CA TYR A 112 11.75 8.60 -6.54
C TYR A 112 11.81 10.12 -6.48
N ASN A 113 10.67 10.81 -6.35
CA ASN A 113 10.64 12.27 -6.47
C ASN A 113 11.19 12.96 -5.22
N ILE A 114 10.74 12.56 -4.03
CA ILE A 114 11.11 13.25 -2.79
C ILE A 114 12.51 12.84 -2.36
N SER A 115 12.85 11.54 -2.45
CA SER A 115 14.17 11.05 -2.06
C SER A 115 15.28 11.79 -2.80
N VAL A 116 15.13 12.07 -4.12
CA VAL A 116 16.20 12.73 -4.88
C VAL A 116 16.44 14.18 -4.49
N MET A 117 15.46 14.82 -3.85
CA MET A 117 15.56 16.19 -3.35
C MET A 117 16.36 16.27 -2.05
N MET A 118 16.64 15.14 -1.39
CA MET A 118 17.43 15.11 -0.17
C MET A 118 18.92 15.09 -0.50
N ALA A 119 19.68 15.93 0.22
CA ALA A 119 21.12 16.05 0.05
C ALA A 119 21.89 14.87 0.63
N ARG A 120 21.49 14.38 1.81
CA ARG A 120 22.20 13.34 2.55
C ARG A 120 21.67 11.94 2.22
N PRO A 121 22.53 10.94 1.94
CA PRO A 121 22.11 9.58 1.65
C PRO A 121 21.17 8.96 2.69
N GLU A 122 21.35 9.27 3.97
CA GLU A 122 20.51 8.78 5.07
C GLU A 122 19.08 9.32 4.96
N ASP A 123 18.92 10.59 4.56
CA ASP A 123 17.60 11.19 4.37
C ASP A 123 16.93 10.64 3.12
N ARG A 124 17.69 10.46 2.03
CA ARG A 124 17.20 9.78 0.81
C ARG A 124 16.68 8.39 1.16
N TRP A 125 17.45 7.62 1.94
CA TRP A 125 17.09 6.28 2.37
C TRP A 125 15.79 6.26 3.18
N ARG A 126 15.60 7.18 4.13
CA ARG A 126 14.34 7.28 4.90
C ARG A 126 13.13 7.41 3.99
N TRP A 127 13.21 8.23 2.94
CA TRP A 127 12.11 8.37 1.97
C TRP A 127 11.91 7.15 1.08
N VAL A 128 12.99 6.50 0.65
CA VAL A 128 12.92 5.24 -0.11
C VAL A 128 12.26 4.15 0.73
N LEU A 129 12.71 3.98 1.98
CA LEU A 129 12.17 3.02 2.92
C LEU A 129 10.69 3.31 3.22
N ASN A 130 10.32 4.57 3.48
CA ASN A 130 8.90 4.94 3.67
C ASN A 130 8.01 4.54 2.47
N GLY A 131 8.52 4.67 1.24
CA GLY A 131 7.78 4.22 0.05
C GLY A 131 7.60 2.71 0.00
N ILE A 132 8.65 1.95 0.35
CA ILE A 132 8.59 0.48 0.46
C ILE A 132 7.61 0.07 1.55
N GLU A 133 7.71 0.65 2.75
CA GLU A 133 6.86 0.33 3.90
C GLU A 133 5.40 0.69 3.62
N LEU A 134 5.12 1.82 2.96
CA LEU A 134 3.75 2.18 2.56
C LEU A 134 3.11 1.08 1.70
N LEU A 135 3.82 0.56 0.68
CA LEU A 135 3.29 -0.51 -0.16
C LEU A 135 3.22 -1.84 0.59
N ARG A 136 4.32 -2.23 1.24
CA ARG A 136 4.47 -3.54 1.87
C ARG A 136 3.57 -3.72 3.08
N ASP A 137 3.51 -2.73 3.95
CA ASP A 137 2.90 -2.85 5.27
C ASP A 137 1.44 -2.38 5.30
N GLU A 138 1.06 -1.44 4.42
CA GLU A 138 -0.31 -0.93 4.34
C GLU A 138 -1.00 -1.28 3.01
N GLY A 139 -0.30 -1.14 1.88
CA GLY A 139 -0.85 -1.38 0.55
C GLY A 139 -1.20 -2.84 0.25
N VAL A 140 -0.26 -3.76 0.44
CA VAL A 140 -0.42 -5.20 0.20
C VAL A 140 -1.56 -5.79 1.05
N PRO A 141 -1.66 -5.54 2.38
CA PRO A 141 -2.77 -6.07 3.17
C PRO A 141 -4.16 -5.63 2.70
N LEU A 142 -4.28 -4.42 2.13
CA LEU A 142 -5.54 -3.89 1.61
C LEU A 142 -5.81 -4.25 0.14
N ASN A 143 -4.79 -4.70 -0.58
CA ASN A 143 -4.82 -5.04 -2.00
C ASN A 143 -4.01 -6.32 -2.30
N PRO A 144 -4.27 -7.45 -1.60
CA PRO A 144 -3.39 -8.62 -1.65
C PRO A 144 -3.34 -9.31 -3.01
N ARG A 145 -4.34 -9.06 -3.86
CA ARG A 145 -4.45 -9.64 -5.21
C ARG A 145 -4.01 -8.67 -6.31
N SER A 146 -3.35 -7.56 -5.96
CA SER A 146 -2.88 -6.60 -6.96
C SER A 146 -1.49 -6.97 -7.46
N ALA A 147 -1.39 -7.53 -8.67
CA ALA A 147 -0.09 -7.72 -9.32
C ALA A 147 0.67 -6.40 -9.47
N MET A 148 -0.03 -5.27 -9.62
CA MET A 148 0.59 -3.96 -9.74
C MET A 148 1.37 -3.54 -8.50
N ILE A 149 0.80 -3.69 -7.28
CA ILE A 149 1.52 -3.35 -6.04
C ILE A 149 2.75 -4.25 -5.85
N HIS A 150 2.59 -5.54 -6.11
CA HIS A 150 3.67 -6.53 -6.04
C HIS A 150 4.80 -6.18 -7.03
N ARG A 151 4.44 -5.86 -8.28
CA ARG A 151 5.38 -5.39 -9.29
C ARG A 151 6.05 -4.09 -8.87
N GLU A 152 5.33 -3.12 -8.31
CA GLU A 152 5.88 -1.83 -7.90
C GLU A 152 6.89 -2.00 -6.74
N LEU A 153 6.59 -2.85 -5.77
CA LEU A 153 7.55 -3.25 -4.72
C LEU A 153 8.81 -3.85 -5.35
N GLY A 154 8.65 -4.83 -6.24
CA GLY A 154 9.78 -5.44 -6.91
C GLY A 154 10.60 -4.44 -7.73
N TRP A 155 9.94 -3.52 -8.43
CA TRP A 155 10.57 -2.47 -9.20
C TRP A 155 11.36 -1.50 -8.31
N ILE A 156 10.83 -1.08 -7.16
CA ILE A 156 11.59 -0.24 -6.22
C ILE A 156 12.85 -0.98 -5.77
N PHE A 157 12.75 -2.24 -5.33
CA PHE A 157 13.92 -3.01 -4.93
C PHE A 157 14.94 -3.18 -6.05
N GLN A 158 14.51 -3.57 -7.24
CA GLN A 158 15.40 -3.79 -8.37
C GLN A 158 16.03 -2.48 -8.86
N HIS A 159 15.21 -1.51 -9.24
CA HIS A 159 15.65 -0.32 -9.95
C HIS A 159 16.20 0.76 -9.02
N LYS A 160 15.56 1.01 -7.86
CA LYS A 160 16.00 2.07 -6.94
C LYS A 160 17.15 1.65 -6.04
N LEU A 161 17.16 0.39 -5.57
CA LEU A 161 18.19 -0.12 -4.66
C LEU A 161 19.23 -0.97 -5.39
N GLY A 162 18.79 -1.89 -6.26
CA GLY A 162 19.65 -2.90 -6.88
C GLY A 162 20.57 -2.33 -7.96
N MET A 163 20.00 -1.56 -8.90
CA MET A 163 20.71 -0.97 -10.03
C MET A 163 21.52 0.28 -9.63
N ASP A 164 22.52 0.62 -10.45
CA ASP A 164 23.45 1.71 -10.15
C ASP A 164 22.95 3.10 -10.62
N GLY A 165 21.65 3.22 -10.93
CA GLY A 165 21.05 4.43 -11.49
C GLY A 165 20.83 5.57 -10.48
N ASP A 166 20.66 5.26 -9.19
CA ASP A 166 20.57 6.29 -8.15
C ASP A 166 21.93 6.49 -7.47
N PRO A 167 22.44 7.71 -7.28
CA PRO A 167 23.73 7.93 -6.61
C PRO A 167 23.82 7.34 -5.19
N GLY A 168 22.69 7.17 -4.50
CA GLY A 168 22.62 6.58 -3.16
C GLY A 168 22.47 5.06 -3.15
N HIS A 169 22.43 4.38 -4.31
CA HIS A 169 22.12 2.95 -4.41
C HIS A 169 23.01 2.08 -3.49
N ALA A 170 24.32 2.33 -3.44
CA ALA A 170 25.24 1.56 -2.61
C ALA A 170 24.93 1.69 -1.11
N PHE A 171 24.54 2.90 -0.68
CA PHE A 171 24.09 3.15 0.70
C PHE A 171 22.79 2.40 0.98
N TYR A 172 21.82 2.43 0.05
CA TYR A 172 20.55 1.74 0.22
C TYR A 172 20.72 0.21 0.32
N ARG A 173 21.60 -0.38 -0.51
CA ARG A 173 21.91 -1.82 -0.46
C ARG A 173 22.48 -2.23 0.89
N ALA A 174 23.45 -1.45 1.40
CA ALA A 174 24.08 -1.72 2.68
C ALA A 174 23.07 -1.61 3.84
N GLU A 175 22.26 -0.55 3.84
CA GLU A 175 21.31 -0.29 4.90
C GLU A 175 20.11 -1.25 4.90
N TRP A 176 19.66 -1.67 3.72
CA TRP A 176 18.68 -2.75 3.59
C TRP A 176 19.23 -4.08 4.13
N ALA A 177 20.41 -4.48 3.67
CA ALA A 177 21.06 -5.71 4.11
C ALA A 177 21.25 -5.72 5.63
N ARG A 178 21.67 -4.60 6.22
CA ARG A 178 21.82 -4.43 7.67
C ARG A 178 20.51 -4.65 8.43
N GLN A 179 19.39 -4.15 7.90
CA GLN A 179 18.09 -4.25 8.57
C GLN A 179 17.49 -5.65 8.50
N ILE A 180 17.60 -6.34 7.37
CA ILE A 180 17.00 -7.66 7.19
C ILE A 180 17.88 -8.80 7.72
N ALA A 181 19.21 -8.61 7.77
CA ALA A 181 20.15 -9.66 8.18
C ALA A 181 19.88 -10.26 9.56
N ALA A 182 19.28 -9.51 10.49
CA ALA A 182 18.95 -10.00 11.82
C ALA A 182 17.88 -11.12 11.82
N TYR A 183 17.16 -11.30 10.71
CA TYR A 183 16.05 -12.25 10.57
C TYR A 183 16.37 -13.39 9.60
N LEU A 184 17.64 -13.47 9.17
CA LEU A 184 18.11 -14.44 8.19
C LEU A 184 19.21 -15.30 8.82
N GLY A 185 19.43 -16.48 8.24
CA GLY A 185 20.55 -17.34 8.59
C GLY A 185 21.89 -16.80 8.11
N GLU A 186 22.96 -17.55 8.41
CA GLU A 186 24.29 -17.26 7.88
C GLU A 186 24.27 -17.13 6.35
N ASP A 187 25.10 -16.22 5.82
CA ASP A 187 25.15 -15.84 4.41
C ASP A 187 23.83 -15.31 3.81
N GLY A 188 22.86 -14.91 4.65
CA GLY A 188 21.56 -14.43 4.19
C GLY A 188 20.60 -15.53 3.76
N ALA A 189 20.82 -16.76 4.21
CA ALA A 189 19.90 -17.86 3.97
C ALA A 189 18.52 -17.60 4.61
N ARG A 190 17.48 -18.17 4.01
CA ARG A 190 16.13 -18.17 4.57
C ARG A 190 16.11 -18.84 5.96
N PRO A 191 15.34 -18.33 6.94
CA PRO A 191 15.18 -19.01 8.22
C PRO A 191 14.31 -20.28 8.09
N ASP A 192 14.49 -21.23 9.01
CA ASP A 192 13.61 -22.40 9.12
C ASP A 192 12.16 -21.94 9.35
N ALA A 193 11.19 -22.55 8.66
CA ALA A 193 9.81 -22.07 8.61
C ALA A 193 9.14 -21.96 10.00
N ASP A 194 9.46 -22.90 10.90
CA ASP A 194 8.91 -22.96 12.25
C ASP A 194 9.72 -22.13 13.28
N SER A 195 10.72 -21.37 12.84
CA SER A 195 11.58 -20.58 13.73
C SER A 195 10.95 -19.24 14.12
N LEU A 196 11.39 -18.71 15.26
CA LEU A 196 11.04 -17.33 15.66
C LEU A 196 11.49 -16.32 14.61
N ALA A 197 12.68 -16.51 14.01
CA ALA A 197 13.20 -15.63 12.97
C ALA A 197 12.28 -15.57 11.74
N ALA A 198 11.70 -16.70 11.31
CA ALA A 198 10.72 -16.73 10.23
C ALA A 198 9.44 -15.95 10.59
N SER A 199 8.92 -16.15 11.81
CA SER A 199 7.74 -15.41 12.29
C SER A 199 7.99 -13.89 12.37
N GLU A 200 9.17 -13.48 12.83
CA GLU A 200 9.55 -12.07 12.91
C GLU A 200 9.84 -11.46 11.53
N LEU A 201 10.44 -12.22 10.61
CA LEU A 201 10.66 -11.84 9.22
C LEU A 201 9.32 -11.58 8.52
N GLU A 202 8.36 -12.49 8.68
CA GLU A 202 7.01 -12.33 8.13
C GLU A 202 6.30 -11.13 8.76
N ALA A 203 6.35 -10.98 10.09
CA ALA A 203 5.69 -9.88 10.78
C ALA A 203 6.24 -8.51 10.33
N ARG A 204 7.56 -8.39 10.18
CA ARG A 204 8.25 -7.11 9.94
C ARG A 204 8.48 -6.79 8.46
N PHE A 205 8.74 -7.79 7.63
CA PHE A 205 9.05 -7.62 6.21
C PHE A 205 8.00 -8.23 5.30
N LYS A 206 6.93 -8.84 5.84
CA LYS A 206 5.87 -9.48 5.07
C LYS A 206 6.40 -10.56 4.10
N MET A 207 7.54 -11.14 4.47
CA MET A 207 8.21 -12.20 3.76
C MET A 207 8.04 -13.51 4.51
N ASP A 208 7.21 -14.40 3.98
CA ASP A 208 6.98 -15.72 4.56
C ASP A 208 8.02 -16.74 4.05
N ALA A 209 8.42 -17.63 4.95
CA ALA A 209 9.45 -18.64 4.68
C ALA A 209 8.98 -19.70 3.66
N GLU A 210 7.68 -19.93 3.53
CA GLU A 210 7.12 -20.85 2.53
C GLU A 210 7.38 -20.34 1.10
N THR A 211 6.97 -19.12 0.80
CA THR A 211 7.22 -18.48 -0.51
C THR A 211 8.70 -18.40 -0.82
N MET A 212 9.53 -18.05 0.17
CA MET A 212 10.99 -18.03 -0.03
C MET A 212 11.53 -19.44 -0.36
N ALA A 213 10.99 -20.51 0.23
CA ALA A 213 11.36 -21.89 -0.09
C ALA A 213 10.98 -22.27 -1.53
N GLU A 214 9.74 -21.95 -1.96
CA GLU A 214 9.27 -22.19 -3.32
C GLU A 214 10.19 -21.52 -4.36
N ILE A 215 10.61 -20.28 -4.08
CA ILE A 215 11.54 -19.56 -4.96
C ILE A 215 12.91 -20.26 -5.00
N GLU A 216 13.45 -20.68 -3.85
CA GLU A 216 14.72 -21.40 -3.80
C GLU A 216 14.68 -22.76 -4.51
N GLU A 217 13.53 -23.45 -4.53
CA GLU A 217 13.35 -24.67 -5.32
C GLU A 217 13.48 -24.41 -6.83
N ASN A 218 13.04 -23.24 -7.29
CA ASN A 218 13.07 -22.86 -8.71
C ASN A 218 14.41 -22.26 -9.16
N PHE A 219 15.11 -21.54 -8.27
CA PHE A 219 16.29 -20.74 -8.62
C PHE A 219 17.57 -21.13 -7.88
N GLY A 220 17.50 -22.07 -6.92
CA GLY A 220 18.60 -22.45 -6.05
C GLY A 220 18.72 -21.54 -4.80
N ARG A 221 19.78 -21.75 -4.01
CA ARG A 221 20.03 -20.99 -2.78
C ARG A 221 20.20 -19.49 -3.07
N ILE A 222 19.50 -18.64 -2.31
CA ILE A 222 19.49 -17.18 -2.48
C ILE A 222 20.04 -16.49 -1.23
N ASP A 223 20.84 -15.42 -1.43
CA ASP A 223 21.13 -14.46 -0.37
C ASP A 223 19.99 -13.45 -0.28
N TRP A 224 19.11 -13.60 0.71
CA TRP A 224 17.90 -12.77 0.87
C TRP A 224 18.18 -11.34 1.30
N ARG A 225 19.43 -11.00 1.62
CA ARG A 225 19.84 -9.63 1.97
C ARG A 225 19.92 -8.71 0.76
N VAL A 226 20.01 -9.25 -0.46
CA VAL A 226 20.20 -8.42 -1.66
C VAL A 226 18.87 -7.92 -2.24
N PRO A 227 18.82 -6.71 -2.83
CA PRO A 227 17.57 -6.19 -3.40
C PRO A 227 16.99 -7.05 -4.52
N MET A 228 17.82 -7.78 -5.27
CA MET A 228 17.34 -8.67 -6.33
C MET A 228 16.46 -9.80 -5.76
N ALA A 229 16.83 -10.34 -4.59
CA ALA A 229 16.03 -11.37 -3.91
C ALA A 229 14.66 -10.81 -3.48
N GLN A 230 14.63 -9.57 -3.02
CA GLN A 230 13.39 -8.86 -2.68
C GLN A 230 12.52 -8.64 -3.92
N SER A 231 13.12 -8.23 -5.04
CA SER A 231 12.41 -8.10 -6.31
C SER A 231 11.83 -9.42 -6.78
N LEU A 232 12.56 -10.52 -6.62
CA LEU A 232 12.09 -11.86 -6.97
C LEU A 232 10.93 -12.30 -6.07
N PHE A 233 11.02 -12.08 -4.77
CA PHE A 233 9.96 -12.39 -3.81
C PHE A 233 8.64 -11.70 -4.16
N TRP A 234 8.67 -10.37 -4.30
CA TRP A 234 7.47 -9.60 -4.58
C TRP A 234 6.93 -9.88 -5.99
N GLY A 235 7.81 -10.09 -6.98
CA GLY A 235 7.43 -10.54 -8.31
C GLY A 235 6.72 -11.89 -8.30
N TRP A 236 7.23 -12.86 -7.54
CA TRP A 236 6.64 -14.19 -7.39
C TRP A 236 5.23 -14.13 -6.81
N LYS A 237 5.03 -13.40 -5.70
CA LYS A 237 3.69 -13.23 -5.09
C LYS A 237 2.69 -12.52 -6.01
N GLY A 238 3.18 -11.63 -6.87
CA GLY A 238 2.34 -10.93 -7.85
C GLY A 238 1.94 -11.77 -9.06
N LEU A 239 2.67 -12.85 -9.37
CA LEU A 239 2.55 -13.60 -10.62
C LEU A 239 1.16 -14.22 -10.81
N ALA A 240 0.56 -14.73 -9.73
CA ALA A 240 -0.77 -15.35 -9.76
C ALA A 240 -1.91 -14.36 -10.09
N PHE A 241 -1.62 -13.06 -10.10
CA PHE A 241 -2.58 -11.99 -10.35
C PHE A 241 -2.24 -11.13 -11.57
N ALA A 242 -1.22 -11.52 -12.34
CA ALA A 242 -0.85 -10.84 -13.57
C ALA A 242 -1.78 -11.29 -14.70
N ASP A 243 -2.41 -10.32 -15.38
CA ASP A 243 -3.23 -10.53 -16.58
C ASP A 243 -2.38 -10.51 -17.86
#